data_AF-A0A8T7FRV2-F1
#
_entry.id   AF-A0A8T7FRV2-F1
#
_cell.length_a   1.000
_cell.length_b   1.000
_cell.length_c   1.000
_cell.angle_alpha   90.00
_cell.angle_beta   90.00
_cell.angle_gamma   90.00
#
_symmetry.space_group_name_H-M   'P 1'
#
loop_
_entity.id
_entity.type
_entity.pdbx_description
1 polymer ?
#
loop_
_entity_poly.entity_id
_entity_poly.type
_entity_poly.pdbx_seq_one_letter_code
_entity_poly.pdbx_strand_id
1 'polypeptide(L)'
;MIPGSLRQPELSLPFPSDQTWSFTGGPHTGWGTGEPFAALDFAPPSENSGCVPAKKENYATAIADGLVVRSGADGVALDLDRDGNERTGWVIFYLHLATLQRAPLGADLKAGDKIGYPSCEGGRSTGTHVHIARKYNGEWIVADSVIPFTLSGWMVHNGSSAYLGTMTKGGSIVIACECGDAFTSISAGFP
;
A
#
# COMPACT_ATOMS: atom_id res chain seq x y z
N MET A 1 -11.63 -1.95 20.32
CA MET A 1 -11.15 -0.70 20.96
C MET A 1 -9.70 -0.50 20.55
N ILE A 2 -9.35 0.67 20.04
CA ILE A 2 -7.96 1.02 19.68
C ILE A 2 -7.27 1.59 20.93
N PRO A 3 -6.14 1.05 21.38
CA PRO A 3 -5.41 1.60 22.53
C PRO A 3 -4.93 3.03 22.25
N GLY A 4 -5.06 3.94 23.22
CA GLY A 4 -4.58 5.32 23.07
C GLY A 4 -3.05 5.45 22.91
N SER A 5 -2.31 4.40 23.27
CA SER A 5 -0.86 4.30 23.09
C SER A 5 -0.45 3.55 21.81
N LEU A 6 -1.41 3.19 20.94
CA LEU A 6 -1.11 2.43 19.74
C LEU A 6 -0.19 3.23 18.82
N ARG A 7 0.87 2.58 18.36
CA ARG A 7 1.79 3.12 17.36
C ARG A 7 1.81 2.19 16.17
N GLN A 8 1.85 2.77 14.98
CA GLN A 8 2.17 2.02 13.77
C GLN A 8 3.59 1.47 13.89
N PRO A 9 3.87 0.24 13.44
CA PRO A 9 5.24 -0.21 13.20
C PRO A 9 5.93 0.63 12.12
N GLU A 10 7.26 0.51 12.04
CA GLU A 10 8.02 1.02 10.89
C GLU A 10 7.60 0.25 9.63
N LEU A 11 7.23 0.98 8.59
CA LEU A 11 6.78 0.43 7.30
C LEU A 11 7.58 1.08 6.18
N SER A 12 8.04 0.28 5.21
CA SER A 12 8.68 0.79 4.00
C SER A 12 7.65 1.19 2.93
N LEU A 13 8.07 1.90 1.88
CA LEU A 13 7.26 2.00 0.67
C LEU A 13 7.07 0.61 0.02
N PRO A 14 5.95 0.39 -0.71
CA PRO A 14 5.55 -0.93 -1.22
C PRO A 14 6.24 -1.32 -2.53
N PHE A 15 7.45 -0.83 -2.78
CA PHE A 15 8.22 -1.11 -3.98
C PHE A 15 9.74 -1.09 -3.68
N PRO A 16 10.59 -1.59 -4.60
CA PRO A 16 12.03 -1.72 -4.37
C PRO A 16 12.70 -0.38 -4.01
N SER A 17 13.65 -0.43 -3.08
CA SER A 17 14.30 0.75 -2.50
C SER A 17 15.06 1.61 -3.51
N ASP A 18 15.50 1.01 -4.62
CA ASP A 18 16.22 1.64 -5.71
C ASP A 18 15.31 2.25 -6.79
N GLN A 19 13.99 2.26 -6.56
CA GLN A 19 13.01 2.75 -7.52
C GLN A 19 12.28 4.01 -7.06
N THR A 20 11.68 4.67 -8.06
CA THR A 20 10.72 5.77 -7.89
C THR A 20 9.42 5.36 -8.54
N TRP A 21 8.32 5.41 -7.79
CA TRP A 21 6.98 5.11 -8.27
C TRP A 21 6.11 6.36 -8.16
N SER A 22 4.91 6.31 -8.72
CA SER A 22 3.93 7.40 -8.60
C SER A 22 2.96 7.14 -7.46
N PHE A 23 2.74 8.12 -6.60
CA PHE A 23 1.61 8.17 -5.66
C PHE A 23 0.35 8.54 -6.44
N THR A 24 -0.40 7.53 -6.87
CA THR A 24 -1.52 7.70 -7.81
C THR A 24 -2.86 7.90 -7.11
N GLY A 25 -2.98 7.48 -5.86
CA GLY A 25 -4.21 7.61 -5.07
C GLY A 25 -3.92 7.95 -3.61
N GLY A 26 -4.38 9.14 -3.21
CA GLY A 26 -4.43 9.55 -1.80
C GLY A 26 -5.43 8.74 -0.99
N PRO A 27 -5.64 9.07 0.30
CA PRO A 27 -6.55 8.35 1.15
C PRO A 27 -7.92 8.05 0.52
N HIS A 28 -8.27 6.77 0.50
CA HIS A 28 -9.56 6.27 0.02
C HIS A 28 -9.91 4.94 0.69
N THR A 29 -11.06 4.35 0.33
CA THR A 29 -11.62 3.15 0.98
C THR A 29 -10.63 1.98 1.03
N GLY A 30 -10.55 1.28 2.16
CA GLY A 30 -9.69 0.09 2.32
C GLY A 30 -10.08 -1.11 1.45
N TRP A 31 -11.37 -1.22 1.13
CA TRP A 31 -11.94 -2.20 0.19
C TRP A 31 -13.38 -1.80 -0.12
N GLY A 32 -13.81 -1.97 -1.37
CA GLY A 32 -15.20 -1.69 -1.75
C GLY A 32 -15.44 -0.20 -2.01
N THR A 33 -16.33 0.43 -1.25
CA THR A 33 -16.73 1.84 -1.45
C THR A 33 -16.98 2.54 -0.11
N GLY A 34 -16.77 3.86 -0.08
CA GLY A 34 -17.07 4.70 1.08
C GLY A 34 -15.96 4.73 2.14
N GLU A 35 -16.31 5.21 3.32
CA GLU A 35 -15.39 5.31 4.47
C GLU A 35 -15.22 3.97 5.19
N PRO A 36 -14.13 3.79 5.97
CA PRO A 36 -13.04 4.75 6.23
C PRO A 36 -12.01 4.86 5.09
N PHE A 37 -11.39 6.03 4.97
CA PHE A 37 -10.26 6.23 4.05
C PHE A 37 -8.96 5.70 4.66
N ALA A 38 -8.65 4.45 4.38
CA ALA A 38 -7.55 3.68 4.98
C ALA A 38 -6.47 3.26 3.97
N ALA A 39 -6.72 3.45 2.67
CA ALA A 39 -5.86 2.95 1.61
C ALA A 39 -5.14 4.04 0.82
N LEU A 40 -4.11 3.61 0.09
CA LEU A 40 -3.24 4.40 -0.78
C LEU A 40 -2.88 3.58 -2.02
N ASP A 41 -2.71 4.25 -3.15
CA ASP A 41 -2.33 3.60 -4.41
C ASP A 41 -0.96 4.09 -4.90
N PHE A 42 -0.13 3.13 -5.32
CA PHE A 42 1.16 3.39 -5.94
C PHE A 42 1.27 2.66 -7.28
N ALA A 43 1.65 3.39 -8.34
CA ALA A 43 1.82 2.82 -9.66
C ALA A 43 3.30 2.75 -10.05
N PRO A 44 3.76 1.65 -10.67
CA PRO A 44 5.11 1.56 -11.21
C PRO A 44 5.29 2.47 -12.43
N PRO A 45 6.55 2.85 -12.76
CA PRO A 45 6.84 3.54 -14.01
C PRO A 45 6.31 2.78 -15.23
N SER A 46 5.60 3.49 -16.11
CA SER A 46 5.02 2.93 -17.33
C SER A 46 5.05 3.95 -18.47
N GLU A 47 5.23 3.45 -19.70
CA GLU A 47 5.12 4.23 -20.94
C GLU A 47 3.67 4.30 -21.45
N ASN A 48 2.79 3.45 -20.92
CA ASN A 48 1.39 3.33 -21.34
C ASN A 48 0.47 3.51 -20.14
N SER A 49 -0.67 4.17 -20.36
CA SER A 49 -1.74 4.27 -19.37
C SER A 49 -2.65 3.04 -19.37
N GLY A 50 -3.43 2.89 -18.30
CA GLY A 50 -4.40 1.82 -18.15
C GLY A 50 -3.81 0.51 -17.60
N CYS A 51 -4.47 -0.60 -17.91
CA CYS A 51 -4.10 -1.90 -17.38
C CYS A 51 -3.02 -2.58 -18.22
N VAL A 52 -1.77 -2.40 -17.82
CA VAL A 52 -0.61 -2.96 -18.52
C VAL A 52 0.22 -3.82 -17.59
N PRO A 53 0.71 -4.99 -18.03
CA PRO A 53 1.61 -5.81 -17.22
C PRO A 53 2.83 -5.01 -16.75
N ALA A 54 3.13 -5.06 -15.46
CA ALA A 54 4.33 -4.43 -14.92
C ALA A 54 5.60 -5.08 -15.51
N LYS A 55 6.65 -4.27 -15.70
CA LYS A 55 7.99 -4.78 -16.05
C LYS A 55 8.51 -5.68 -14.91
N LYS A 56 9.41 -6.62 -15.21
CA LYS A 56 9.86 -7.65 -14.26
C LYS A 56 10.51 -7.07 -13.00
N GLU A 57 11.17 -5.93 -13.15
CA GLU A 57 11.80 -5.15 -12.09
C GLU A 57 10.79 -4.38 -11.23
N ASN A 58 9.58 -4.11 -11.75
CA ASN A 58 8.56 -3.26 -11.10
C ASN A 58 7.55 -4.12 -10.33
N TYR A 59 7.99 -4.74 -9.24
CA TYR A 59 7.14 -5.54 -8.35
C TYR A 59 6.80 -4.81 -7.05
N ALA A 60 5.67 -5.16 -6.43
CA ALA A 60 5.34 -4.69 -5.10
C ALA A 60 6.10 -5.50 -4.04
N THR A 61 6.44 -4.86 -2.93
CA THR A 61 7.19 -5.48 -1.82
C THR A 61 6.36 -5.55 -0.54
N ALA A 62 6.68 -6.53 0.31
CA ALA A 62 6.23 -6.53 1.69
C ALA A 62 6.79 -5.28 2.39
N ILE A 63 5.92 -4.47 3.00
CA ILE A 63 6.32 -3.20 3.62
C ILE A 63 6.83 -3.38 5.05
N ALA A 64 6.70 -4.60 5.58
CA ALA A 64 7.17 -5.02 6.89
C ALA A 64 7.39 -6.54 6.87
N ASP A 65 8.05 -7.02 7.91
CA ASP A 65 8.18 -8.45 8.22
C ASP A 65 6.83 -9.06 8.58
N GLY A 66 6.40 -10.14 7.94
CA GLY A 66 5.13 -10.79 8.30
C GLY A 66 4.85 -12.12 7.61
N LEU A 67 3.77 -12.77 8.05
CA LEU A 67 3.23 -14.01 7.51
C LEU A 67 2.04 -13.71 6.59
N VAL A 68 2.05 -14.25 5.38
CA VAL A 68 0.88 -14.17 4.49
C VAL A 68 -0.22 -15.10 5.00
N VAL A 69 -1.31 -14.54 5.52
CA VAL A 69 -2.45 -15.27 6.11
C VAL A 69 -3.68 -15.32 5.20
N ARG A 70 -3.66 -14.56 4.10
CA ARG A 70 -4.63 -14.63 3.00
C ARG A 70 -3.95 -14.27 1.69
N SER A 71 -4.28 -14.97 0.61
CA SER A 71 -3.84 -14.63 -0.74
C SER A 71 -4.88 -15.09 -1.77
N GLY A 72 -5.60 -14.14 -2.36
CA GLY A 72 -6.70 -14.40 -3.26
C GLY A 72 -6.99 -13.23 -4.19
N ALA A 73 -8.04 -13.37 -5.01
CA ALA A 73 -8.52 -12.29 -5.87
C ALA A 73 -9.09 -11.11 -5.06
N ASP A 74 -9.44 -11.33 -3.81
CA ASP A 74 -9.86 -10.34 -2.81
C ASP A 74 -8.68 -9.69 -2.06
N GLY A 75 -7.44 -9.96 -2.50
CA GLY A 75 -6.21 -9.37 -1.99
C GLY A 75 -5.35 -10.31 -1.15
N VAL A 76 -4.26 -9.74 -0.62
CA VAL A 76 -3.27 -10.42 0.23
C VAL A 76 -3.29 -9.75 1.61
N ALA A 77 -3.25 -10.55 2.67
CA ALA A 77 -3.12 -10.07 4.04
C ALA A 77 -1.79 -10.55 4.62
N LEU A 78 -0.96 -9.60 5.05
CA LEU A 78 0.33 -9.81 5.67
C LEU A 78 0.21 -9.51 7.17
N ASP A 79 0.16 -10.56 7.98
CA ASP A 79 0.10 -10.52 9.43
C ASP A 79 1.49 -10.28 10.03
N LEU A 80 1.63 -9.19 10.79
CA LEU A 80 2.94 -8.75 11.29
C LEU A 80 3.37 -9.44 12.58
N ASP A 81 2.42 -9.95 13.39
CA ASP A 81 2.75 -10.68 14.63
C ASP A 81 2.81 -12.21 14.44
N ARG A 82 2.38 -12.69 13.27
CA ARG A 82 2.52 -14.08 12.80
C ARG A 82 1.71 -15.08 13.62
N ASP A 83 0.63 -14.65 14.26
CA ASP A 83 -0.28 -15.54 14.96
C ASP A 83 -1.25 -16.29 14.02
N GLY A 84 -1.26 -15.92 12.73
CA GLY A 84 -2.05 -16.57 11.69
C GLY A 84 -3.47 -16.02 11.55
N ASN A 85 -3.79 -14.91 12.24
CA ASN A 85 -5.15 -14.37 12.32
C ASN A 85 -5.19 -12.90 11.87
N GLU A 86 -5.79 -12.65 10.70
CA GLU A 86 -5.97 -11.28 10.13
C GLU A 86 -6.80 -10.33 11.03
N ARG A 87 -7.39 -10.83 12.14
CA ARG A 87 -8.22 -10.06 13.07
C ARG A 87 -7.50 -9.66 14.35
N THR A 88 -6.21 -9.94 14.47
CA THR A 88 -5.36 -9.57 15.61
C THR A 88 -4.15 -8.80 15.12
N GLY A 89 -3.54 -8.03 16.02
CA GLY A 89 -2.31 -7.32 15.74
C GLY A 89 -2.44 -6.32 14.59
N TRP A 90 -1.29 -6.01 13.98
CA TRP A 90 -1.21 -5.22 12.75
C TRP A 90 -1.22 -6.14 11.55
N VAL A 91 -2.05 -5.78 10.56
CA VAL A 91 -2.11 -6.51 9.28
C VAL A 91 -2.03 -5.51 8.14
N ILE A 92 -1.18 -5.80 7.16
CA ILE A 92 -1.11 -5.03 5.92
C ILE A 92 -1.93 -5.74 4.86
N PHE A 93 -2.83 -5.00 4.23
CA PHE A 93 -3.66 -5.45 3.13
C PHE A 93 -3.09 -4.94 1.80
N TYR A 94 -2.99 -5.83 0.82
CA TYR A 94 -2.58 -5.50 -0.54
C TYR A 94 -3.67 -5.92 -1.52
N LEU A 95 -3.96 -5.07 -2.49
CA LEU A 95 -4.85 -5.35 -3.60
C LEU A 95 -4.21 -4.97 -4.93
N HIS A 96 -4.84 -5.42 -6.02
CA HIS A 96 -4.41 -5.24 -7.39
C HIS A 96 -3.09 -5.94 -7.69
N LEU A 97 -2.85 -7.08 -7.04
CA LEU A 97 -1.72 -7.95 -7.34
C LEU A 97 -2.10 -9.05 -8.34
N ALA A 98 -1.30 -9.18 -9.41
CA ALA A 98 -1.47 -10.22 -10.41
C ALA A 98 -1.47 -11.60 -9.76
N THR A 99 -2.35 -12.51 -10.18
CA THR A 99 -2.40 -13.88 -9.65
C THR A 99 -1.10 -14.63 -9.91
N LEU A 100 -0.48 -14.36 -11.06
CA LEU A 100 0.85 -14.89 -11.37
C LEU A 100 1.90 -14.26 -10.45
N GLN A 101 2.62 -15.10 -9.70
CA GLN A 101 3.73 -14.69 -8.81
C GLN A 101 3.32 -13.84 -7.60
N ARG A 102 2.03 -13.82 -7.24
CA ARG A 102 1.58 -13.35 -5.93
C ARG A 102 2.12 -14.24 -4.81
N ALA A 103 2.49 -13.65 -3.69
CA ALA A 103 2.93 -14.41 -2.52
C ALA A 103 1.83 -15.41 -2.10
N PRO A 104 2.17 -16.70 -1.93
CA PRO A 104 1.21 -17.72 -1.55
C PRO A 104 0.86 -17.62 -0.06
N LEU A 105 -0.30 -18.18 0.31
CA LEU A 105 -0.68 -18.40 1.71
C LEU A 105 0.43 -19.16 2.46
N GLY A 106 0.81 -18.70 3.64
CA GLY A 106 1.86 -19.29 4.47
C GLY A 106 3.29 -18.83 4.15
N ALA A 107 3.48 -17.92 3.18
CA ALA A 107 4.80 -17.32 2.96
C ALA A 107 5.18 -16.40 4.13
N ASP A 108 6.33 -16.61 4.74
CA ASP A 108 6.95 -15.67 5.70
C ASP A 108 7.88 -14.74 4.91
N LEU A 109 7.57 -13.46 4.92
CA LEU A 109 8.24 -12.43 4.13
C LEU A 109 9.00 -11.46 5.05
N LYS A 110 10.14 -11.01 4.57
CA LYS A 110 10.88 -9.86 5.11
C LYS A 110 10.46 -8.57 4.42
N ALA A 111 10.59 -7.46 5.13
CA ALA A 111 10.42 -6.15 4.50
C ALA A 111 11.33 -6.02 3.26
N GLY A 112 10.75 -5.65 2.13
CA GLY A 112 11.43 -5.59 0.83
C GLY A 112 11.28 -6.85 -0.04
N ASP A 113 10.85 -8.00 0.51
CA ASP A 113 10.61 -9.19 -0.29
C ASP A 113 9.44 -8.97 -1.26
N LYS A 114 9.53 -9.56 -2.46
CA LYS A 114 8.47 -9.47 -3.46
C LYS A 114 7.17 -10.11 -2.94
N ILE A 115 6.09 -9.33 -2.89
CA ILE A 115 4.76 -9.81 -2.53
C ILE A 115 3.86 -10.06 -3.76
N GLY A 116 4.16 -9.43 -4.90
CA GLY A 116 3.46 -9.65 -6.17
C GLY A 116 3.76 -8.58 -7.21
N TYR A 117 3.15 -8.68 -8.38
CA TYR A 117 3.22 -7.63 -9.40
C TYR A 117 1.95 -6.77 -9.34
N PRO A 118 2.07 -5.42 -9.37
CA PRO A 118 0.94 -4.54 -9.63
C PRO A 118 0.18 -4.96 -10.89
N SER A 119 -1.14 -4.80 -10.88
CA SER A 119 -2.05 -5.26 -11.92
C SER A 119 -3.40 -4.52 -11.83
N CYS A 120 -4.43 -5.06 -12.48
CA CYS A 120 -5.82 -4.65 -12.27
C CYS A 120 -6.70 -5.81 -11.80
N GLU A 121 -6.08 -6.91 -11.39
CA GLU A 121 -6.79 -8.09 -10.89
C GLU A 121 -7.35 -7.84 -9.49
N GLY A 122 -8.53 -8.40 -9.21
CA GLY A 122 -9.21 -8.20 -7.94
C GLY A 122 -9.89 -6.85 -7.84
N GLY A 123 -11.14 -6.81 -7.37
CA GLY A 123 -11.90 -5.56 -7.23
C GLY A 123 -12.08 -4.79 -8.55
N ARG A 124 -12.20 -3.46 -8.44
CA ARG A 124 -12.30 -2.52 -9.57
C ARG A 124 -11.03 -1.70 -9.65
N SER A 125 -10.40 -1.65 -10.82
CA SER A 125 -9.22 -0.83 -11.08
C SER A 125 -9.29 -0.18 -12.46
N THR A 126 -8.76 1.03 -12.58
CA THR A 126 -8.64 1.80 -13.82
C THR A 126 -7.27 1.65 -14.48
N GLY A 127 -6.28 1.10 -13.77
CA GLY A 127 -4.91 0.92 -14.27
C GLY A 127 -4.00 0.15 -13.31
N THR A 128 -2.80 -0.18 -13.79
CA THR A 128 -1.84 -0.98 -13.03
C THR A 128 -1.29 -0.23 -11.82
N HIS A 129 -1.63 -0.69 -10.62
CA HIS A 129 -1.11 -0.15 -9.36
C HIS A 129 -1.13 -1.23 -8.27
N VAL A 130 -0.47 -0.93 -7.15
CA VAL A 130 -0.68 -1.63 -5.89
C VAL A 130 -1.50 -0.75 -4.96
N HIS A 131 -2.57 -1.31 -4.44
CA HIS A 131 -3.41 -0.68 -3.43
C HIS A 131 -3.00 -1.25 -2.08
N ILE A 132 -2.67 -0.39 -1.11
CA ILE A 132 -2.25 -0.79 0.22
C ILE A 132 -3.09 -0.13 1.30
N ALA A 133 -3.45 -0.92 2.32
CA ALA A 133 -4.13 -0.44 3.51
C ALA A 133 -3.61 -1.20 4.74
N ARG A 134 -3.96 -0.72 5.93
CA ARG A 134 -3.57 -1.35 7.20
C ARG A 134 -4.78 -1.54 8.11
N LYS A 135 -4.79 -2.67 8.81
CA LYS A 135 -5.75 -3.01 9.85
C LYS A 135 -5.05 -3.14 11.20
N TYR A 136 -5.80 -2.88 12.26
CA TYR A 136 -5.41 -3.27 13.61
C TYR A 136 -6.58 -3.99 14.28
N ASN A 137 -6.33 -5.21 14.76
CA ASN A 137 -7.36 -6.10 15.32
C ASN A 137 -8.59 -6.24 14.41
N GLY A 138 -8.35 -6.42 13.10
CA GLY A 138 -9.40 -6.60 12.09
C GLY A 138 -10.09 -5.32 11.60
N GLU A 139 -9.86 -4.18 12.24
CA GLU A 139 -10.46 -2.89 11.87
C GLU A 139 -9.53 -2.07 10.98
N TRP A 140 -10.08 -1.44 9.93
CA TRP A 140 -9.34 -0.52 9.08
C TRP A 140 -8.88 0.71 9.87
N ILE A 141 -7.59 1.08 9.74
CA ILE A 141 -7.05 2.29 10.35
C ILE A 141 -6.99 3.40 9.31
N VAL A 142 -7.69 4.50 9.60
CA VAL A 142 -7.72 5.70 8.75
C VAL A 142 -6.29 6.17 8.44
N ALA A 143 -6.05 6.51 7.18
CA ALA A 143 -4.71 6.83 6.69
C ALA A 143 -4.17 8.14 7.30
N ASP A 144 -5.03 9.16 7.40
CA ASP A 144 -4.74 10.43 8.05
C ASP A 144 -5.54 10.54 9.36
N SER A 145 -4.86 10.28 10.47
CA SER A 145 -5.44 10.28 11.82
C SER A 145 -4.35 10.50 12.88
N VAL A 146 -4.74 10.47 14.16
CA VAL A 146 -3.79 10.51 15.29
C VAL A 146 -2.77 9.36 15.28
N ILE A 147 -3.07 8.28 14.59
CA ILE A 147 -2.10 7.23 14.24
C ILE A 147 -1.88 7.38 12.72
N PRO A 148 -0.93 8.20 12.26
CA PRO A 148 -0.79 8.48 10.84
C PRO A 148 -0.30 7.23 10.09
N PHE A 149 -0.70 7.10 8.82
CA PHE A 149 -0.11 6.13 7.92
C PHE A 149 1.22 6.70 7.44
N THR A 150 2.31 6.12 7.93
CA THR A 150 3.66 6.57 7.62
C THR A 150 4.42 5.47 6.88
N LEU A 151 5.03 5.79 5.75
CA LEU A 151 5.79 4.85 4.92
C LEU A 151 7.18 5.43 4.63
N SER A 152 8.25 4.81 5.10
CA SER A 152 9.63 5.32 4.97
C SER A 152 9.79 6.80 5.41
N GLY A 153 9.06 7.20 6.44
CA GLY A 153 9.01 8.58 6.95
C GLY A 153 8.04 9.53 6.21
N TRP A 154 7.40 9.08 5.13
CA TRP A 154 6.35 9.84 4.45
C TRP A 154 5.03 9.72 5.20
N MET A 155 4.57 10.83 5.76
CA MET A 155 3.27 10.94 6.43
C MET A 155 2.18 11.29 5.43
N VAL A 156 1.07 10.56 5.48
CA VAL A 156 -0.07 10.71 4.58
C VAL A 156 -1.08 11.71 5.13
N HIS A 157 -1.68 12.52 4.25
CA HIS A 157 -2.73 13.49 4.56
C HIS A 157 -3.91 13.37 3.59
N ASN A 158 -5.12 13.53 4.12
CA ASN A 158 -6.35 13.56 3.34
C ASN A 158 -6.38 14.77 2.39
N GLY A 159 -6.99 14.57 1.22
CA GLY A 159 -7.44 15.66 0.36
C GLY A 159 -8.90 16.05 0.64
N SER A 160 -9.47 16.85 -0.27
CA SER A 160 -10.88 17.27 -0.18
C SER A 160 -11.89 16.15 -0.49
N SER A 161 -11.45 15.03 -1.05
CA SER A 161 -12.26 13.86 -1.38
C SER A 161 -11.40 12.60 -1.43
N ALA A 162 -12.05 11.43 -1.55
CA ALA A 162 -11.35 10.17 -1.81
C ALA A 162 -10.37 10.30 -2.99
N TYR A 163 -9.25 9.57 -2.90
CA TYR A 163 -8.14 9.55 -3.87
C TYR A 163 -7.33 10.83 -3.98
N LEU A 164 -7.80 11.95 -3.41
CA LEU A 164 -7.01 13.17 -3.29
C LEU A 164 -6.26 13.15 -1.97
N GLY A 165 -5.08 13.74 -1.95
CA GLY A 165 -4.27 13.84 -0.74
C GLY A 165 -2.81 14.12 -1.05
N THR A 166 -2.01 14.14 0.00
CA THR A 166 -0.57 14.37 -0.10
C THR A 166 0.20 13.42 0.80
N MET A 167 1.47 13.23 0.49
CA MET A 167 2.46 12.67 1.42
C MET A 167 3.52 13.73 1.71
N THR A 168 3.93 13.85 2.97
CA THR A 168 4.96 14.79 3.40
C THR A 168 6.11 14.08 4.11
N LYS A 169 7.35 14.44 3.77
CA LYS A 169 8.56 13.99 4.46
C LYS A 169 9.54 15.16 4.55
N GLY A 170 9.83 15.62 5.77
CA GLY A 170 10.62 16.84 5.97
C GLY A 170 9.97 18.05 5.30
N GLY A 171 10.69 18.71 4.39
CA GLY A 171 10.17 19.83 3.58
C GLY A 171 9.54 19.42 2.24
N SER A 172 9.53 18.12 1.91
CA SER A 172 9.03 17.60 0.63
C SER A 172 7.56 17.24 0.71
N ILE A 173 6.82 17.54 -0.37
CA ILE A 173 5.40 17.22 -0.52
C ILE A 173 5.21 16.52 -1.87
N VAL A 174 4.51 15.39 -1.85
CA VAL A 174 4.07 14.64 -3.04
C VAL A 174 2.55 14.70 -3.08
N ILE A 175 1.97 15.00 -4.24
CA ILE A 175 0.51 15.16 -4.40
C ILE A 175 -0.01 13.95 -5.16
N ALA A 176 -1.11 13.35 -4.68
CA ALA A 176 -1.75 12.24 -5.35
C ALA A 176 -2.36 12.68 -6.70
N CYS A 177 -2.09 11.92 -7.76
CA CYS A 177 -2.75 12.09 -9.05
C CYS A 177 -2.63 10.83 -9.92
N GLU A 178 -3.73 10.42 -10.56
CA GLU A 178 -3.70 9.37 -11.58
C GLU A 178 -2.89 9.75 -12.83
N CYS A 179 -2.58 11.04 -13.01
CA CYS A 179 -1.81 11.56 -14.13
C CYS A 179 -0.33 11.13 -14.11
N GLY A 180 0.19 10.65 -12.96
CA GLY A 180 1.54 10.09 -12.87
C GLY A 180 2.67 11.07 -13.22
N ASP A 181 2.48 12.36 -12.98
CA ASP A 181 3.48 13.38 -13.32
C ASP A 181 4.62 13.47 -12.28
N ALA A 182 5.54 14.41 -12.48
CA ALA A 182 6.69 14.60 -11.59
C ALA A 182 6.31 14.91 -10.14
N PHE A 183 5.13 15.50 -9.87
CA PHE A 183 4.67 15.82 -8.51
C PHE A 183 4.12 14.61 -7.76
N THR A 184 3.86 13.51 -8.47
CA THR A 184 3.46 12.22 -7.89
C THR A 184 4.65 11.34 -7.52
N SER A 185 5.86 11.70 -7.94
CA SER A 185 7.05 10.85 -7.84
C SER A 185 7.51 10.68 -6.39
N ILE A 186 7.60 9.43 -5.93
CA ILE A 186 8.07 9.07 -4.60
C ILE A 186 9.17 8.01 -4.70
N SER A 187 10.34 8.32 -4.14
CA SER A 187 11.50 7.43 -4.14
C SER A 187 11.64 6.70 -2.81
N ALA A 188 11.90 5.39 -2.86
CA ALA A 188 12.06 4.57 -1.66
C ALA A 188 13.42 4.73 -0.96
N GLY A 189 14.46 5.15 -1.70
CA GLY A 189 15.82 5.31 -1.20
C GLY A 189 16.21 6.73 -0.77
N PHE A 190 15.28 7.69 -0.72
CA PHE A 190 15.63 9.06 -0.30
C PHE A 190 15.71 9.15 1.24
N PRO A 191 16.83 9.64 1.82
CA PRO A 191 16.98 9.84 3.26
C PRO A 191 15.88 10.74 3.83
#